data_AF-A0A535BN66-F1
#
_entry.id   AF-A0A535BN66-F1
#
_cell.length_a   1.000
_cell.length_b   1.000
_cell.length_c   1.000
_cell.angle_alpha   90.00
_cell.angle_beta   90.00
_cell.angle_gamma   90.00
#
_symmetry.space_group_name_H-M   'P 1'
#
loop_
_entity.id
_entity.type
_entity.pdbx_description
1 polymer ?
#
loop_
_entity_poly.entity_id
_entity_poly.type
_entity_poly.pdbx_seq_one_letter_code
_entity_poly.pdbx_strand_id
1 'polypeptide(L)'
;MRLILAEDPNETPLAERDLQEYLERHRDRFEQPAELTFSHIFLSASTRGDHLERDAEAVLAQLRSQARSSEAAAELSDPFPLGLQLRAYSENRIVSRFGKPFAKQVFDLEPGVWSGPIASPYGLHLVWVHEKSAPRVPQLAAVRQQVVQAVMAERSAAQLARGLARLRGLYEIRVEGRDDPSSPGPALAARSGK
;
A
#
# COMPACT_ATOMS: atom_id res chain seq x y z
N MET A 1 24.50 -23.84 4.24
CA MET A 1 25.43 -22.97 3.46
C MET A 1 24.89 -21.56 3.18
N ARG A 2 23.57 -21.32 3.14
CA ARG A 2 23.00 -19.97 2.95
C ARG A 2 23.20 -19.03 4.15
N LEU A 3 23.24 -19.59 5.37
CA LEU A 3 23.36 -18.82 6.62
C LEU A 3 24.75 -18.18 6.81
N ILE A 4 25.83 -18.90 6.46
CA ILE A 4 27.22 -18.45 6.72
C ILE A 4 27.68 -17.35 5.74
N LEU A 5 27.00 -17.19 4.60
CA LEU A 5 27.32 -16.14 3.60
C LEU A 5 26.60 -14.81 3.87
N ALA A 6 25.68 -14.79 4.85
CA ALA A 6 24.78 -13.66 5.11
C ALA A 6 25.08 -12.91 6.41
N GLU A 7 26.09 -13.34 7.17
CA GLU A 7 26.49 -12.69 8.42
C GLU A 7 27.96 -12.26 8.33
N ASP A 8 28.20 -10.96 8.50
CA ASP A 8 29.53 -10.36 8.54
C ASP A 8 29.82 -9.93 9.99
N PRO A 9 30.87 -10.45 10.65
CA PRO A 9 31.20 -10.11 12.03
C PRO A 9 31.66 -8.65 12.21
N ASN A 10 31.82 -7.89 11.11
CA ASN A 10 32.20 -6.47 11.13
C ASN A 10 31.05 -5.53 10.72
N GLU A 11 29.80 -5.97 10.89
CA GLU A 11 28.64 -5.16 10.54
C GLU A 11 28.65 -3.82 11.29
N THR A 12 28.79 -2.73 10.54
CA THR A 12 28.75 -1.38 11.11
C THR A 12 27.35 -1.15 11.71
N PRO A 13 27.27 -0.77 13.01
CA PRO A 13 26.01 -0.45 13.65
C PRO A 13 25.24 0.58 12.83
N LEU A 14 23.94 0.36 12.64
CA LEU A 14 23.08 1.31 11.92
C LEU A 14 22.99 2.61 12.73
N ALA A 15 23.69 3.65 12.27
CA ALA A 15 23.59 4.97 12.85
C ALA A 15 22.24 5.59 12.49
N GLU A 16 21.72 6.45 13.37
CA GLU A 16 20.43 7.11 13.15
C GLU A 16 20.41 7.96 11.87
N ARG A 17 21.55 8.59 11.56
CA ARG A 17 21.76 9.31 10.31
C ARG A 17 21.59 8.41 9.08
N ASP A 18 22.13 7.19 9.10
CA ASP A 18 22.03 6.27 7.97
C ASP A 18 20.58 5.83 7.75
N LEU A 19 19.83 5.63 8.83
CA LEU A 19 18.40 5.29 8.78
C LEU A 19 17.57 6.46 8.24
N GLN A 20 17.90 7.69 8.63
CA GLN A 20 17.24 8.89 8.12
C GLN A 20 17.51 9.06 6.62
N GLU A 21 18.77 8.96 6.20
CA GLU A 21 19.13 9.03 4.78
C GLU A 21 18.47 7.92 3.96
N TYR A 22 18.37 6.70 4.51
CA TYR A 22 17.65 5.60 3.85
C TYR A 22 16.15 5.90 3.71
N LEU A 23 15.49 6.39 4.76
CA LEU A 23 14.08 6.79 4.71
C LEU A 23 13.84 7.86 3.64
N GLU A 24 14.73 8.83 3.51
CA GLU A 24 14.66 9.90 2.51
C GLU A 24 14.89 9.43 1.08
N ARG A 25 15.80 8.46 0.87
CA ARG A 25 16.04 7.86 -0.45
C ARG A 25 14.94 6.89 -0.88
N HIS A 26 14.22 6.30 0.08
CA HIS A 26 13.19 5.29 -0.16
C HIS A 26 11.80 5.75 0.29
N ARG A 27 11.52 7.05 0.19
CA ARG A 27 10.26 7.68 0.65
C ARG A 27 9.02 6.94 0.17
N ASP A 28 8.98 6.57 -1.12
CA ASP A 28 7.84 5.86 -1.73
C ASP A 28 7.51 4.53 -1.04
N ARG A 29 8.48 3.87 -0.40
CA ARG A 29 8.28 2.61 0.33
C ARG A 29 7.66 2.82 1.72
N PHE A 30 7.84 4.00 2.30
CA PHE A 30 7.42 4.32 3.67
C PHE A 30 6.29 5.35 3.71
N GLU A 31 5.93 5.92 2.57
CA GLU A 31 4.83 6.87 2.45
C GLU A 31 3.52 6.21 2.89
N GLN A 32 2.87 6.87 3.84
CA GLN A 32 1.50 6.55 4.20
C GLN A 32 0.59 7.18 3.14
N PRO A 33 -0.35 6.41 2.56
CA PRO A 33 -1.24 6.93 1.54
C PRO A 33 -2.16 8.01 2.11
N ALA A 34 -2.84 8.75 1.24
CA ALA A 34 -3.92 9.62 1.65
C ALA A 34 -4.98 8.82 2.42
N GLU A 35 -5.51 9.41 3.48
CA GLU A 35 -6.52 8.79 4.35
C GLU A 35 -7.72 9.72 4.49
N LEU A 36 -8.89 9.12 4.60
CA LEU A 36 -10.16 9.83 4.70
C LEU A 36 -10.94 9.33 5.92
N THR A 37 -11.49 10.27 6.68
CA THR A 37 -12.42 10.01 7.77
C THR A 37 -13.79 10.54 7.36
N PHE A 38 -14.79 9.67 7.29
CA PHE A 38 -16.13 10.03 6.85
C PHE A 38 -17.20 9.25 7.60
N SER A 39 -18.39 9.84 7.67
CA SER A 39 -19.61 9.15 8.01
C SER A 39 -20.46 8.99 6.75
N HIS A 40 -21.35 8.01 6.73
CA HIS A 40 -22.29 7.85 5.64
C HIS A 40 -23.65 7.35 6.12
N ILE A 41 -24.68 7.67 5.36
CA ILE A 41 -26.02 7.11 5.47
C ILE A 41 -26.14 6.09 4.35
N PHE A 42 -26.62 4.90 4.69
CA PHE A 42 -26.89 3.83 3.73
C PHE A 42 -28.36 3.74 3.40
N LEU A 43 -28.65 3.59 2.11
CA LEU A 43 -29.98 3.36 1.59
C LEU A 43 -30.00 2.08 0.75
N SER A 44 -30.80 1.10 1.20
CA SER A 44 -30.93 -0.21 0.55
C SER A 44 -32.04 -0.24 -0.49
N ALA A 45 -31.74 -0.83 -1.64
CA ALA A 45 -32.74 -1.19 -2.65
C ALA A 45 -33.77 -2.19 -2.11
N SER A 46 -33.39 -3.07 -1.17
CA SER A 46 -34.32 -4.04 -0.59
C SER A 46 -35.42 -3.39 0.26
N THR A 47 -35.12 -2.25 0.87
CA THR A 47 -36.06 -1.51 1.72
C THR A 47 -36.92 -0.56 0.91
N ARG A 48 -36.33 0.10 -0.09
CA ARG A 48 -36.95 1.21 -0.83
C ARG A 48 -37.46 0.86 -2.22
N GLY A 49 -37.03 -0.27 -2.79
CA GLY A 49 -37.40 -0.69 -4.14
C GLY A 49 -37.10 0.40 -5.18
N ASP A 50 -38.06 0.63 -6.08
CA ASP A 50 -37.97 1.57 -7.21
C ASP A 50 -37.97 3.06 -6.79
N HIS A 51 -38.05 3.35 -5.49
CA HIS A 51 -38.00 4.71 -4.95
C HIS A 51 -36.61 5.08 -4.43
N LEU A 52 -35.63 4.18 -4.47
CA LEU A 52 -34.32 4.33 -3.84
C LEU A 52 -33.62 5.66 -4.18
N GLU A 53 -33.54 6.03 -5.46
CA GLU A 53 -32.87 7.26 -5.89
C GLU A 53 -33.62 8.51 -5.40
N ARG A 54 -34.95 8.53 -5.54
CA ARG A 54 -35.80 9.64 -5.09
C ARG A 54 -35.72 9.84 -3.57
N ASP A 55 -35.73 8.74 -2.83
CA ASP A 55 -35.61 8.77 -1.37
C ASP A 55 -34.22 9.25 -0.96
N ALA A 56 -33.16 8.84 -1.67
CA ALA A 56 -31.80 9.31 -1.40
C ALA A 56 -31.66 10.82 -1.61
N GLU A 57 -32.25 11.36 -2.68
CA GLU A 57 -32.29 12.80 -2.93
C GLU A 57 -33.08 13.55 -1.86
N ALA A 58 -34.23 13.02 -1.44
CA ALA A 58 -35.05 13.61 -0.39
C ALA A 58 -34.32 13.64 0.96
N VAL A 59 -33.67 12.53 1.35
CA VAL A 59 -32.86 12.47 2.57
C VAL A 59 -31.68 13.44 2.47
N LEU A 60 -31.00 13.55 1.32
CA LEU A 60 -29.92 14.51 1.13
C LEU A 60 -30.39 15.96 1.29
N ALA A 61 -31.54 16.32 0.72
CA ALA A 61 -32.13 17.64 0.88
C ALA A 61 -32.49 17.93 2.34
N GLN A 62 -33.02 16.94 3.06
CA GLN A 62 -33.30 17.05 4.49
C GLN A 62 -32.02 17.29 5.31
N LEU A 63 -30.95 16.54 5.05
CA LEU A 63 -29.67 16.67 5.75
C LEU A 63 -29.06 18.06 5.57
N ARG A 64 -29.09 18.58 4.33
CA ARG A 64 -28.53 19.90 4.00
C ARG A 64 -29.37 21.04 4.58
N SER A 65 -30.70 20.95 4.51
CA SER A 65 -31.59 22.00 5.02
C SER A 65 -31.58 22.12 6.54
N GLN A 66 -31.43 21.00 7.25
CA GLN A 66 -31.44 20.97 8.71
C GLN A 66 -30.03 21.15 9.31
N ALA A 67 -29.01 21.31 8.47
CA ALA A 67 -27.60 21.37 8.89
C ALA A 67 -27.23 20.27 9.89
N ARG A 68 -27.78 19.05 9.72
CA ARG A 68 -27.57 17.95 10.66
C ARG A 68 -26.12 17.51 10.60
N SER A 69 -25.47 17.46 11.77
CA SER A 69 -24.18 16.81 11.91
C SER A 69 -24.29 15.31 11.62
N SER A 70 -23.14 14.67 11.42
CA SER A 70 -23.09 13.26 11.03
C SER A 70 -23.69 12.29 12.06
N GLU A 71 -23.62 12.68 13.34
CA GLU A 71 -24.08 11.88 14.49
C GLU A 71 -25.61 11.85 14.56
N ALA A 72 -26.27 12.99 14.34
CA ALA A 72 -27.73 13.09 14.34
C ALA A 72 -28.38 12.55 13.06
N ALA A 73 -27.58 12.28 12.02
CA ALA A 73 -28.02 11.77 10.75
C ALA A 73 -28.06 10.23 10.69
N ALA A 74 -27.39 9.54 11.61
CA ALA A 74 -27.31 8.08 11.61
C ALA A 74 -28.69 7.40 11.71
N GLU A 75 -29.66 8.05 12.36
CA GLU A 75 -31.04 7.58 12.48
C GLU A 75 -31.80 7.49 11.14
N LEU A 76 -31.33 8.21 10.12
CA LEU A 76 -31.92 8.21 8.77
C LEU A 76 -31.36 7.09 7.89
N SER A 77 -30.37 6.34 8.39
CA SER A 77 -29.74 5.23 7.68
C SER A 77 -30.50 3.94 7.85
N ASP A 78 -30.56 3.16 6.78
CA ASP A 78 -30.91 1.75 6.88
C ASP A 78 -29.81 1.00 7.66
N PRO A 79 -30.13 -0.16 8.27
CA PRO A 79 -29.13 -1.00 8.93
C PRO A 79 -27.97 -1.36 7.98
N PHE A 80 -26.74 -1.02 8.39
CA PHE A 80 -25.54 -1.32 7.62
C PHE A 80 -24.50 -2.06 8.48
N PRO A 81 -24.23 -3.35 8.22
CA PRO A 81 -23.38 -4.17 9.08
C PRO A 81 -21.92 -3.72 9.22
N LEU A 82 -21.40 -2.96 8.24
CA LEU A 82 -19.98 -2.55 8.22
C LEU A 82 -19.71 -1.24 8.99
N GLY A 83 -20.74 -0.71 9.67
CA GLY A 83 -20.68 0.54 10.42
C GLY A 83 -20.80 1.78 9.53
N LEU A 84 -21.33 2.85 10.12
CA LEU A 84 -21.64 4.11 9.41
C LEU A 84 -20.51 5.15 9.52
N GLN A 85 -19.43 4.85 10.24
CA GLN A 85 -18.30 5.75 10.42
C GLN A 85 -16.99 5.04 10.13
N LEU A 86 -16.20 5.64 9.24
CA LEU A 86 -14.89 5.15 8.83
C LEU A 86 -13.84 6.19 9.21
N ARG A 87 -12.78 5.74 9.89
CA ARG A 87 -11.70 6.59 10.41
C ARG A 87 -10.37 6.18 9.80
N ALA A 88 -9.65 7.14 9.23
CA ALA A 88 -8.34 6.93 8.61
C ALA A 88 -8.33 5.76 7.59
N TYR A 89 -9.23 5.83 6.59
CA TYR A 89 -9.27 4.84 5.52
C TYR A 89 -8.52 5.35 4.30
N SER A 90 -7.52 4.59 3.85
CA SER A 90 -6.89 4.80 2.56
C SER A 90 -7.80 4.39 1.41
N GLU A 91 -7.52 4.91 0.21
CA GLU A 91 -8.30 4.59 -0.99
C GLU A 91 -8.44 3.08 -1.20
N ASN A 92 -7.33 2.33 -1.11
CA ASN A 92 -7.35 0.87 -1.24
C ASN A 92 -8.27 0.19 -0.21
N ARG A 93 -8.32 0.68 1.03
CA ARG A 93 -9.24 0.13 2.05
C ARG A 93 -10.70 0.44 1.74
N ILE A 94 -10.99 1.61 1.16
CA ILE A 94 -12.35 1.94 0.70
C ILE A 94 -12.72 1.09 -0.51
N VAL A 95 -11.81 0.93 -1.50
CA VAL A 95 -12.02 0.08 -2.68
C VAL A 95 -12.38 -1.34 -2.28
N SER A 96 -11.63 -1.94 -1.34
CA SER A 96 -11.88 -3.31 -0.87
C SER A 96 -13.23 -3.50 -0.20
N ARG A 97 -13.88 -2.42 0.26
CA ARG A 97 -15.19 -2.47 0.94
C ARG A 97 -16.34 -2.06 0.05
N PHE A 98 -16.22 -0.94 -0.65
CA PHE A 98 -17.31 -0.30 -1.40
C PHE A 98 -17.09 -0.29 -2.92
N GLY A 99 -15.94 -0.79 -3.38
CA GLY A 99 -15.57 -0.81 -4.79
C GLY A 99 -14.90 0.48 -5.26
N LYS A 100 -14.24 0.37 -6.42
CA LYS A 100 -13.46 1.44 -7.03
C LYS A 100 -14.25 2.70 -7.38
N PRO A 101 -15.46 2.62 -7.98
CA PRO A 101 -16.23 3.81 -8.33
C PRO A 101 -16.64 4.65 -7.11
N PHE A 102 -16.96 3.98 -5.99
CA PHE A 102 -17.30 4.63 -4.74
C PHE A 102 -16.09 5.36 -4.14
N ALA A 103 -14.95 4.66 -4.05
CA ALA A 103 -13.73 5.21 -3.46
C ALA A 103 -13.30 6.50 -4.17
N LYS A 104 -13.28 6.49 -5.51
CA LYS A 104 -12.92 7.67 -6.30
C LYS A 104 -13.81 8.87 -5.97
N GLN A 105 -15.14 8.67 -6.01
CA GLN A 105 -16.09 9.75 -5.73
C GLN A 105 -15.95 10.30 -4.32
N VAL A 106 -15.78 9.43 -3.31
CA VAL A 106 -15.62 9.87 -1.91
C VAL A 106 -14.32 10.67 -1.69
N PHE A 107 -13.23 10.27 -2.33
CA PHE A 107 -11.96 11.01 -2.27
C PHE A 107 -12.04 12.39 -2.94
N ASP A 108 -12.97 12.61 -3.86
CA ASP A 108 -13.20 13.90 -4.52
C ASP A 108 -14.12 14.85 -3.72
N LEU A 109 -14.82 14.38 -2.69
CA LEU A 109 -15.83 15.18 -1.95
C LEU A 109 -15.24 16.27 -1.05
N GLU A 110 -15.92 17.40 -0.92
CA GLU A 110 -15.51 18.43 0.05
C GLU A 110 -15.82 18.03 1.50
N PRO A 111 -14.91 18.28 2.46
CA PRO A 111 -15.21 18.10 3.88
C PRO A 111 -16.31 19.05 4.39
N GLY A 112 -17.08 18.58 5.37
CA GLY A 112 -18.08 19.39 6.06
C GLY A 112 -19.41 19.57 5.34
N VAL A 113 -19.66 18.81 4.26
CA VAL A 113 -20.91 18.86 3.50
C VAL A 113 -21.39 17.44 3.14
N TRP A 114 -22.70 17.22 3.27
CA TRP A 114 -23.33 15.99 2.79
C TRP A 114 -23.33 15.94 1.26
N SER A 115 -22.84 14.83 0.71
CA SER A 115 -22.72 14.60 -0.73
C SER A 115 -23.26 13.24 -1.14
N GLY A 116 -23.62 13.09 -2.41
CA GLY A 116 -24.22 11.88 -2.97
C GLY A 116 -25.51 12.19 -3.75
N PRO A 117 -26.32 11.18 -4.08
CA PRO A 117 -26.11 9.76 -3.78
C PRO A 117 -24.93 9.14 -4.53
N ILE A 118 -24.16 8.28 -3.85
CA ILE A 118 -23.02 7.53 -4.40
C ILE A 118 -23.34 6.05 -4.36
N ALA A 119 -23.29 5.39 -5.50
CA ALA A 119 -23.56 3.96 -5.61
C ALA A 119 -22.38 3.10 -5.10
N SER A 120 -22.71 2.01 -4.41
CA SER A 120 -21.81 0.90 -4.08
C SER A 120 -22.50 -0.43 -4.38
N PRO A 121 -21.79 -1.58 -4.28
CA PRO A 121 -22.41 -2.90 -4.38
C PRO A 121 -23.55 -3.17 -3.40
N TYR A 122 -23.68 -2.37 -2.33
CA TYR A 122 -24.72 -2.53 -1.31
C TYR A 122 -25.99 -1.71 -1.60
N GLY A 123 -25.88 -0.62 -2.36
CA GLY A 123 -26.96 0.35 -2.57
C GLY A 123 -26.42 1.77 -2.70
N LEU A 124 -27.21 2.75 -2.26
CA LEU A 124 -26.82 4.15 -2.31
C LEU A 124 -26.30 4.63 -0.97
N HIS A 125 -25.36 5.57 -1.02
CA HIS A 125 -24.84 6.22 0.16
C HIS A 125 -24.83 7.74 0.02
N LEU A 126 -25.17 8.40 1.11
CA LEU A 126 -24.91 9.82 1.31
C LEU A 126 -23.71 9.93 2.23
N VAL A 127 -22.72 10.74 1.89
CA VAL A 127 -21.41 10.77 2.56
C VAL A 127 -21.14 12.15 3.12
N TRP A 128 -20.65 12.18 4.35
CA TRP A 128 -20.12 13.37 5.03
C TRP A 128 -18.63 13.14 5.31
N VAL A 129 -17.77 13.90 4.65
CA VAL A 129 -16.33 13.84 4.90
C VAL A 129 -16.00 14.73 6.09
N HIS A 130 -15.40 14.15 7.13
CA HIS A 130 -14.92 14.89 8.30
C HIS A 130 -13.53 15.46 8.06
N GLU A 131 -12.64 14.63 7.54
CA GLU A 131 -11.23 14.97 7.42
C GLU A 131 -10.61 14.23 6.22
N LYS A 132 -9.67 14.92 5.55
CA LYS A 132 -8.75 14.33 4.57
C LYS A 132 -7.32 14.58 5.02
N SER A 133 -6.57 13.50 5.17
CA SER A 133 -5.13 13.53 5.41
C SER A 133 -4.39 13.28 4.09
N ALA A 134 -3.48 14.19 3.73
CA ALA A 134 -2.62 14.01 2.57
C ALA A 134 -1.63 12.84 2.77
N PRO A 135 -1.13 12.23 1.67
CA PRO A 135 -0.04 11.28 1.76
C PRO A 135 1.15 11.92 2.48
N ARG A 136 1.80 11.16 3.35
CA ARG A 136 2.94 11.67 4.12
C ARG A 136 3.95 10.58 4.39
N VAL A 137 5.22 10.97 4.39
CA VAL A 137 6.30 10.13 4.91
C VAL A 137 6.35 10.36 6.43
N PRO A 138 6.10 9.33 7.24
CA PRO A 138 6.18 9.45 8.69
C PRO A 138 7.62 9.73 9.14
N GLN A 139 7.76 10.34 10.32
CA GLN A 139 9.08 10.58 10.91
C GLN A 139 9.78 9.26 11.21
N LEU A 140 11.12 9.25 11.15
CA LEU A 140 11.92 8.05 11.41
C LEU A 140 11.54 7.38 12.72
N ALA A 141 11.28 8.13 13.79
CA ALA A 141 10.86 7.57 15.08
C ALA A 141 9.64 6.64 14.96
N ALA A 142 8.67 6.96 14.10
CA ALA A 142 7.45 6.18 13.90
C ALA A 142 7.67 4.92 13.04
N VAL A 143 8.64 4.96 12.10
CA VAL A 143 8.92 3.83 11.18
C VAL A 143 10.30 3.21 11.38
N ARG A 144 10.99 3.52 12.47
CA ARG A 144 12.40 3.14 12.69
C ARG A 144 12.62 1.65 12.53
N GLN A 145 11.74 0.84 13.12
CA GLN A 145 11.83 -0.62 13.03
C GLN A 145 11.68 -1.11 11.59
N GLN A 146 10.73 -0.55 10.83
CA GLN A 146 10.52 -0.91 9.43
C GLN A 146 11.74 -0.52 8.57
N VAL A 147 12.30 0.67 8.80
CA VAL A 147 13.51 1.16 8.12
C VAL A 147 14.70 0.26 8.43
N VAL A 148 14.94 -0.09 9.70
CA VAL A 148 16.01 -1.02 10.10
C VAL A 148 15.87 -2.36 9.40
N GLN A 149 14.68 -2.96 9.43
CA GLN A 149 14.43 -4.25 8.77
C GLN A 149 14.66 -4.17 7.26
N ALA A 150 14.25 -3.07 6.62
CA ALA A 150 14.49 -2.87 5.19
C ALA A 150 15.99 -2.76 4.87
N VAL A 151 16.75 -1.99 5.66
CA VAL A 151 18.20 -1.86 5.49
C VAL A 151 18.90 -3.20 5.69
N MET A 152 18.54 -3.95 6.73
CA MET A 152 19.13 -5.27 6.99
C MET A 152 18.82 -6.25 5.86
N ALA A 153 17.57 -6.28 5.39
CA ALA A 153 17.19 -7.12 4.25
C ALA A 153 18.00 -6.80 2.99
N GLU A 154 18.23 -5.52 2.71
CA GLU A 154 19.04 -5.07 1.58
C GLU A 154 20.52 -5.45 1.72
N ARG A 155 21.09 -5.28 2.92
CA ARG A 155 22.47 -5.68 3.23
C ARG A 155 22.68 -7.18 3.05
N SER A 156 21.80 -8.01 3.62
CA SER A 156 21.88 -9.47 3.49
C SER A 156 21.73 -9.93 2.04
N ALA A 157 20.82 -9.31 1.27
CA ALA A 157 20.66 -9.60 -0.15
C ALA A 157 21.93 -9.26 -0.96
N ALA A 158 22.54 -8.09 -0.68
CA ALA A 158 23.79 -7.67 -1.33
C ALA A 158 24.97 -8.58 -0.97
N GLN A 159 25.08 -9.03 0.29
CA GLN A 159 26.11 -9.98 0.72
C GLN A 159 25.95 -11.34 0.05
N LEU A 160 24.73 -11.89 0.02
CA LEU A 160 24.43 -13.14 -0.67
C LEU A 160 24.81 -13.06 -2.16
N ALA A 161 24.46 -11.96 -2.83
CA ALA A 161 24.83 -11.74 -4.23
C ALA A 161 26.35 -11.72 -4.45
N ARG A 162 27.10 -11.02 -3.58
CA ARG A 162 28.57 -11.00 -3.63
C ARG A 162 29.19 -12.38 -3.37
N GLY A 163 28.67 -13.11 -2.38
CA GLY A 163 29.11 -14.46 -2.04
C GLY A 163 28.90 -15.44 -3.19
N LEU A 164 27.71 -15.42 -3.80
CA LEU A 164 27.39 -16.23 -4.98
C LEU A 164 28.26 -15.87 -6.18
N ALA A 165 28.52 -14.59 -6.44
CA ALA A 165 29.42 -14.16 -7.51
C ALA A 165 30.85 -14.68 -7.31
N ARG A 166 31.36 -14.62 -6.07
CA ARG A 166 32.68 -15.18 -5.72
C ARG A 166 32.73 -16.68 -5.96
N LEU A 167 31.73 -17.44 -5.51
CA LEU A 167 31.68 -18.89 -5.73
C LEU A 167 31.61 -19.22 -7.23
N ARG A 168 30.79 -18.53 -8.01
CA ARG A 168 30.74 -18.73 -9.48
C ARG A 168 32.09 -18.51 -10.17
N GLY A 169 32.90 -17.57 -9.69
CA GLY A 169 34.24 -17.35 -10.23
C GLY A 169 35.27 -18.45 -9.88
N LEU A 170 35.00 -19.27 -8.87
CA LEU A 170 35.91 -20.32 -8.39
C LEU A 170 35.58 -21.72 -8.96
N TYR A 171 34.41 -21.91 -9.57
CA TYR A 171 33.95 -23.21 -10.05
C TYR A 171 33.46 -23.14 -11.49
N GLU A 172 33.88 -24.09 -12.34
CA GLU A 172 33.31 -24.29 -13.67
C GLU A 172 31.93 -24.96 -13.53
N ILE A 173 30.86 -24.20 -13.81
CA ILE A 173 29.49 -24.71 -13.72
C ILE A 173 29.12 -25.35 -15.06
N ARG A 174 29.03 -26.69 -15.10
CA ARG A 174 28.44 -27.42 -16.22
C ARG A 174 26.99 -27.74 -15.91
N VAL A 175 26.07 -27.19 -16.71
CA VAL A 175 24.64 -27.51 -16.64
C VAL A 175 24.34 -28.54 -17.70
N GLU A 176 24.17 -29.80 -17.30
CA GLU A 176 23.84 -30.89 -18.22
C GLU A 176 22.42 -30.66 -18.79
N GLY A 177 22.30 -30.58 -20.11
CA GLY A 177 21.02 -30.35 -20.82
C GLY A 177 20.82 -28.94 -21.42
N ARG A 178 21.83 -28.07 -21.41
CA ARG A 178 21.84 -26.84 -22.24
C ARG A 178 23.12 -26.81 -23.07
N ASP A 179 22.98 -27.07 -24.37
CA ASP A 179 24.06 -26.88 -25.34
C ASP A 179 24.58 -25.43 -25.24
N ASP A 180 25.85 -25.30 -24.86
CA ASP A 180 26.52 -24.06 -24.45
C ASP A 180 26.93 -23.19 -25.66
N PRO A 181 27.11 -21.87 -25.46
CA PRO A 181 28.43 -21.37 -25.82
C PRO A 181 28.92 -20.29 -24.84
N SER A 182 29.82 -20.68 -23.94
CA SER A 182 30.84 -19.78 -23.41
C SER A 182 32.11 -20.54 -23.01
N SER A 183 32.79 -21.12 -24.01
CA SER A 183 34.19 -21.51 -23.87
C SER A 183 35.09 -20.52 -24.64
N PRO A 184 36.08 -19.86 -24.00
CA PRO A 184 37.23 -19.34 -24.71
C PRO A 184 38.12 -20.53 -25.13
N GLY A 185 38.41 -20.63 -26.43
CA GLY A 185 39.05 -21.77 -27.05
C GLY A 185 40.49 -22.07 -26.56
N PRO A 186 41.00 -23.28 -26.82
CA PRO A 186 42.30 -23.71 -26.33
C PRO A 186 43.42 -23.00 -27.10
N ALA A 187 44.30 -22.30 -26.39
CA ALA A 187 45.56 -21.85 -26.97
C ALA A 187 46.50 -23.07 -27.14
N LEU A 188 46.70 -23.45 -28.40
CA LEU A 188 47.72 -24.36 -28.87
C LEU A 188 49.10 -23.94 -28.32
N ALA A 189 49.82 -24.88 -27.68
CA ALA A 189 51.28 -24.82 -27.62
C ALA A 189 51.85 -26.18 -28.02
N ALA A 190 52.32 -26.23 -29.26
CA ALA A 190 53.03 -27.35 -29.84
C ALA A 190 54.48 -27.41 -29.33
N ARG A 191 54.90 -28.66 -29.14
CA ARG A 191 56.24 -29.23 -28.94
C ARG A 191 57.43 -28.49 -29.59
N SER A 192 58.58 -28.51 -28.91
CA SER A 192 59.88 -29.06 -29.39
C SER A 192 60.92 -28.95 -28.27
N GLY A 193 61.50 -30.06 -27.78
CA GLY A 193 62.87 -30.53 -28.11
C GLY A 193 63.87 -29.95 -27.10
N LYS A 194 64.66 -30.70 -26.33
CA LYS A 194 65.45 -31.90 -26.61
C LYS A 194 65.78 -32.58 -25.27
#